data_AF-A0A971MKG5-F1
#
_entry.id   AF-A0A971MKG5-F1
#
_cell.length_a   1.000
_cell.length_b   1.000
_cell.length_c   1.000
_cell.angle_alpha   90.00
_cell.angle_beta   90.00
_cell.angle_gamma   90.00
#
_symmetry.space_group_name_H-M   'P 1'
#
loop_
_entity.id
_entity.type
_entity.pdbx_description
1 polymer ?
#
loop_
_entity_poly.entity_id
_entity_poly.type
_entity_poly.pdbx_seq_one_letter_code
_entity_poly.pdbx_strand_id
1 'polypeptide(L)'
;MNTALKINYRTQAANELAESTPCPRSVNDVYSLGVNLQYCIGARYREIAELNQKETRSDSIRLAEKQMEIKKRIDQAASHHLNILIQHFYEQGGPVIEDPVSEETVKEINPFYNRLMSNFLKTLDEVTDKVRRGEMSIGEMETTIDRELISMYGALGNLFGVGEMRKAFHDLVEIRESLA
;
A
#
# COMPACT_ATOMS: atom_id res chain seq x y z
N MET A 1 -15.76 12.23 -32.12
CA MET A 1 -15.32 10.84 -31.92
C MET A 1 -15.62 10.49 -30.47
N ASN A 2 -16.42 9.45 -30.25
CA ASN A 2 -16.90 9.06 -28.94
C ASN A 2 -15.86 8.12 -28.29
N THR A 3 -14.82 8.69 -27.68
CA THR A 3 -13.85 7.95 -26.87
C THR A 3 -14.47 7.69 -25.50
N ALA A 4 -15.37 6.69 -25.43
CA ALA A 4 -15.70 6.09 -24.16
C ALA A 4 -14.38 5.64 -23.52
N LEU A 5 -14.05 6.19 -22.35
CA LEU A 5 -12.95 5.73 -21.51
C LEU A 5 -13.11 4.23 -21.33
N LYS A 6 -12.25 3.46 -22.00
CA LYS A 6 -12.24 2.01 -21.86
C LYS A 6 -11.92 1.72 -20.40
N ILE A 7 -12.88 1.17 -19.67
CA ILE A 7 -12.72 0.84 -18.25
C ILE A 7 -11.49 -0.06 -18.11
N ASN A 8 -10.48 0.41 -17.38
CA ASN A 8 -9.32 -0.40 -17.05
C ASN A 8 -9.69 -1.29 -15.85
N TYR A 9 -10.28 -2.45 -16.14
CA TYR A 9 -10.75 -3.41 -15.12
C TYR A 9 -9.66 -3.82 -14.12
N ARG A 10 -8.37 -3.79 -14.51
CA ARG A 10 -7.26 -4.08 -13.61
C ARG A 10 -7.08 -2.98 -12.57
N THR A 11 -7.15 -1.73 -13.02
CA THR A 11 -7.03 -0.57 -12.13
C THR A 11 -8.24 -0.47 -11.21
N GLN A 12 -9.45 -0.72 -11.74
CA GLN A 12 -10.66 -0.79 -10.93
C GLN A 12 -10.56 -1.87 -9.83
N ALA A 13 -10.18 -3.10 -10.19
CA ALA A 13 -10.02 -4.17 -9.21
C ALA A 13 -8.94 -3.85 -8.16
N ALA A 14 -7.87 -3.16 -8.55
CA ALA A 14 -6.81 -2.75 -7.64
C ALA A 14 -7.28 -1.67 -6.64
N ASN A 15 -8.14 -0.75 -7.08
CA ASN A 15 -8.77 0.24 -6.21
C ASN A 15 -9.74 -0.42 -5.24
N GLU A 16 -10.63 -1.27 -5.73
CA GLU A 16 -11.62 -1.98 -4.91
C GLU A 16 -10.91 -2.83 -3.84
N LEU A 17 -9.78 -3.46 -4.17
CA LEU A 17 -8.96 -4.18 -3.21
C LEU A 17 -8.35 -3.26 -2.13
N ALA A 18 -7.85 -2.08 -2.52
CA ALA A 18 -7.28 -1.12 -1.57
C ALA A 18 -8.35 -0.50 -0.66
N GLU A 19 -9.53 -0.18 -1.21
CA GLU A 19 -10.67 0.39 -0.47
C GLU A 19 -11.30 -0.62 0.50
N SER A 20 -11.32 -1.90 0.12
CA SER A 20 -11.89 -2.97 0.95
C SER A 20 -10.93 -3.50 2.02
N THR A 21 -9.69 -2.99 2.09
CA THR A 21 -8.71 -3.48 3.08
C THR A 21 -9.15 -3.06 4.48
N PRO A 22 -9.50 -4.01 5.37
CA PRO A 22 -9.98 -3.71 6.72
C PRO A 22 -8.85 -3.14 7.58
N CYS A 23 -9.23 -2.45 8.66
CA CYS A 23 -8.27 -1.99 9.66
C CYS A 23 -7.46 -3.20 10.22
N PRO A 24 -6.12 -3.17 10.15
CA PRO A 24 -5.28 -4.28 10.58
C PRO A 24 -5.49 -4.69 12.03
N ARG A 25 -5.53 -6.00 12.29
CA ARG A 25 -5.55 -6.59 13.63
C ARG A 25 -4.25 -7.28 14.00
N SER A 26 -3.51 -7.71 12.98
CA SER A 26 -2.24 -8.42 13.09
C SER A 26 -1.14 -7.77 12.24
N VAL A 27 0.11 -8.12 12.52
CA VAL A 27 1.27 -7.72 11.70
C VAL A 27 1.13 -8.19 10.24
N ASN A 28 0.55 -9.39 10.03
CA ASN A 28 0.31 -9.90 8.68
C ASN A 28 -0.75 -9.06 7.92
N ASP A 29 -1.75 -8.52 8.61
CA ASP A 29 -2.71 -7.60 7.99
C ASP A 29 -2.03 -6.30 7.55
N VAL A 30 -1.07 -5.79 8.34
CA VAL A 30 -0.28 -4.60 7.99
C VAL A 30 0.53 -4.86 6.71
N TYR A 31 1.21 -6.00 6.61
CA TYR A 31 1.94 -6.35 5.39
C TYR A 31 1.01 -6.58 4.19
N SER A 32 -0.14 -7.20 4.41
CA SER A 32 -1.16 -7.41 3.35
C SER A 32 -1.70 -6.08 2.82
N LEU A 33 -1.96 -5.12 3.71
CA LEU A 33 -2.31 -3.74 3.36
C LEU A 33 -1.20 -3.11 2.49
N GLY A 34 0.06 -3.23 2.91
CA GLY A 34 1.20 -2.72 2.15
C GLY A 34 1.28 -3.30 0.74
N VAL A 35 1.07 -4.61 0.59
CA VAL A 35 1.02 -5.31 -0.70
C VAL A 35 -0.13 -4.81 -1.58
N ASN A 36 -1.34 -4.69 -1.03
CA ASN A 36 -2.52 -4.22 -1.76
C ASN A 36 -2.31 -2.80 -2.30
N LEU A 37 -1.69 -1.93 -1.50
CA LEU A 37 -1.35 -0.56 -1.91
C LEU A 37 -0.30 -0.53 -3.03
N GLN A 38 0.75 -1.38 -2.97
CA GLN A 38 1.71 -1.48 -4.07
C GLN A 38 1.06 -1.95 -5.37
N TYR A 39 0.12 -2.89 -5.27
CA TYR A 39 -0.65 -3.35 -6.42
C TYR A 39 -1.50 -2.22 -7.03
N CYS A 40 -2.19 -1.45 -6.18
CA CYS A 40 -2.97 -0.28 -6.60
C CYS A 40 -2.11 0.78 -7.30
N ILE A 41 -1.01 1.20 -6.68
CA ILE A 41 -0.08 2.19 -7.27
C ILE A 41 0.50 1.67 -8.59
N GLY A 42 0.93 0.41 -8.62
CA GLY A 42 1.47 -0.22 -9.82
C GLY A 42 0.45 -0.27 -10.97
N ALA A 43 -0.82 -0.48 -10.67
CA ALA A 43 -1.89 -0.43 -11.67
C ALA A 43 -2.05 0.97 -12.27
N ARG A 44 -1.94 2.04 -11.47
CA ARG A 44 -1.98 3.44 -11.95
C ARG A 44 -0.85 3.76 -12.92
N TYR A 45 0.37 3.36 -12.59
CA TYR A 45 1.49 3.54 -13.50
C TYR A 45 1.30 2.77 -14.81
N ARG A 46 0.77 1.53 -14.76
CA ARG A 46 0.45 0.78 -15.98
C ARG A 46 -0.65 1.44 -16.81
N GLU A 47 -1.69 1.97 -16.17
CA GLU A 47 -2.75 2.72 -16.85
C GLU A 47 -2.17 3.93 -17.61
N ILE A 48 -1.29 4.71 -16.96
CA ILE A 48 -0.63 5.86 -17.58
C ILE A 48 0.28 5.42 -18.74
N ALA A 49 0.99 4.30 -18.59
CA ALA A 49 1.85 3.74 -19.64
C ALA A 49 1.05 3.29 -20.89
N GLU A 50 -0.19 2.84 -20.71
CA GLU A 50 -1.08 2.45 -21.81
C GLU A 50 -1.62 3.65 -22.58
N LEU A 51 -1.69 4.83 -21.95
CA LEU A 51 -2.26 6.05 -22.52
C LEU A 51 -1.24 6.94 -23.27
N ASN A 52 0.05 6.90 -22.88
CA ASN A 52 1.06 7.84 -23.37
C ASN A 52 2.00 7.29 -24.45
N GLN A 53 2.53 8.18 -25.31
CA GLN A 53 3.51 7.82 -26.35
C GLN A 53 4.96 8.08 -25.90
N LYS A 54 5.81 7.06 -26.13
CA LYS A 54 7.27 7.02 -25.98
C LYS A 54 7.81 7.18 -24.55
N GLU A 55 8.17 8.38 -24.11
CA GLU A 55 9.05 8.58 -22.94
C GLU A 55 8.33 8.37 -21.59
N THR A 56 7.13 8.96 -21.43
CA THR A 56 6.29 8.73 -20.25
C THR A 56 5.89 7.26 -20.10
N ARG A 57 5.80 6.51 -21.21
CA ARG A 57 5.49 5.08 -21.21
C ARG A 57 6.63 4.26 -20.59
N SER A 58 7.89 4.49 -20.98
CA SER A 58 9.02 3.78 -20.38
C SER A 58 9.16 4.08 -18.90
N ASP A 59 9.02 5.34 -18.49
CA ASP A 59 9.11 5.71 -17.08
C ASP A 59 7.97 5.10 -16.26
N SER A 60 6.75 5.14 -16.78
CA SER A 60 5.60 4.54 -16.10
C SER A 60 5.73 3.03 -15.97
N ILE A 61 6.29 2.32 -16.97
CA ILE A 61 6.58 0.88 -16.85
C ILE A 61 7.63 0.64 -15.76
N ARG A 62 8.74 1.40 -15.76
CA ARG A 62 9.80 1.30 -14.74
C ARG A 62 9.24 1.53 -13.33
N LEU A 63 8.34 2.50 -13.17
CA LEU A 63 7.70 2.77 -11.88
C LEU A 63 6.74 1.68 -11.45
N ALA A 64 6.00 1.07 -12.38
CA ALA A 64 5.18 -0.10 -12.10
C ALA A 64 6.03 -1.31 -11.66
N GLU A 65 7.20 -1.50 -12.27
CA GLU A 65 8.17 -2.53 -11.88
C GLU A 65 8.78 -2.24 -10.50
N LYS A 66 9.08 -0.97 -10.19
CA LYS A 66 9.49 -0.53 -8.84
C LYS A 66 8.46 -0.93 -7.79
N GLN A 67 7.16 -0.75 -8.04
CA GLN A 67 6.13 -1.20 -7.08
C GLN A 67 6.11 -2.73 -6.90
N MET A 68 6.41 -3.50 -7.94
CA MET A 68 6.51 -4.96 -7.84
C MET A 68 7.72 -5.41 -7.02
N GLU A 69 8.86 -4.72 -7.13
CA GLU A 69 10.02 -4.98 -6.28
C GLU A 69 9.76 -4.60 -4.81
N ILE A 70 9.09 -3.46 -4.56
CA ILE A 70 8.65 -3.08 -3.21
C ILE A 70 7.73 -4.16 -2.62
N LYS A 71 6.73 -4.62 -3.39
CA LYS A 71 5.84 -5.71 -2.97
C LYS A 71 6.64 -6.95 -2.55
N LYS A 72 7.63 -7.36 -3.34
CA LYS A 72 8.47 -8.53 -3.03
C LYS A 72 9.23 -8.37 -1.72
N ARG A 73 9.72 -7.18 -1.40
CA ARG A 73 10.37 -6.89 -0.11
C ARG A 73 9.38 -6.98 1.06
N ILE A 74 8.14 -6.52 0.86
CA ILE A 74 7.07 -6.66 1.86
C ILE A 74 6.74 -8.15 2.08
N ASP A 75 6.60 -8.94 1.01
CA ASP A 75 6.36 -10.39 1.11
C ASP A 75 7.49 -11.11 1.87
N GLN A 76 8.75 -10.66 1.69
CA GLN A 76 9.90 -11.17 2.44
C GLN A 76 9.83 -10.82 3.93
N ALA A 77 9.45 -9.57 4.27
CA ALA A 77 9.26 -9.15 5.65
C ALA A 77 8.12 -9.94 6.33
N ALA A 78 7.00 -10.13 5.64
CA ALA A 78 5.88 -10.96 6.10
C ALA A 78 6.31 -12.42 6.33
N SER A 79 7.06 -13.00 5.39
CA SER A 79 7.57 -14.38 5.50
C SER A 79 8.53 -14.54 6.68
N HIS A 80 9.39 -13.55 6.91
CA HIS A 80 10.29 -13.53 8.06
C HIS A 80 9.52 -13.47 9.38
N HIS A 81 8.52 -12.60 9.48
CA HIS A 81 7.67 -12.50 10.66
C HIS A 81 6.90 -13.81 10.93
N LEU A 82 6.34 -14.43 9.89
CA LEU A 82 5.67 -15.72 10.02
C LEU A 82 6.61 -16.81 10.58
N ASN A 83 7.87 -16.84 10.14
CA ASN A 83 8.84 -17.79 10.66
C ASN A 83 9.11 -17.58 12.16
N ILE A 84 9.16 -16.32 12.62
CA ILE A 84 9.28 -16.00 14.06
C ILE A 84 8.06 -16.50 14.83
N LEU A 85 6.85 -16.28 14.32
CA LEU A 85 5.61 -16.76 14.95
C LEU A 85 5.57 -18.29 15.04
N ILE A 86 5.97 -18.99 13.97
CA ILE A 86 6.05 -20.45 13.94
C ILE A 86 7.05 -20.96 14.99
N GLN A 87 8.23 -20.34 15.07
CA GLN A 87 9.23 -20.68 16.08
C GLN A 87 8.66 -20.50 17.50
N HIS A 88 8.05 -19.35 17.77
CA HIS A 88 7.42 -19.06 19.05
C HIS A 88 6.33 -20.07 19.41
N PHE A 89 5.47 -20.43 18.45
CA PHE A 89 4.44 -21.45 18.62
C PHE A 89 5.02 -22.77 19.10
N TYR A 90 6.08 -23.26 18.46
CA TYR A 90 6.71 -24.52 18.85
C TYR A 90 7.44 -24.42 20.20
N GLU A 91 8.10 -23.31 20.50
CA GLU A 91 8.81 -23.09 21.77
C GLU A 91 7.85 -23.03 22.98
N GLN A 92 6.62 -22.56 22.78
CA GLN A 92 5.61 -22.43 23.83
C GLN A 92 4.64 -23.62 23.92
N GLY A 93 4.87 -24.70 23.16
CA GLY A 93 4.03 -25.90 23.21
C GLY A 93 2.73 -25.80 22.41
N GLY A 94 2.69 -24.93 21.40
CA GLY A 94 1.58 -24.78 20.46
C GLY A 94 0.34 -24.02 20.97
N PRO A 95 0.48 -22.92 21.74
CA PRO A 95 -0.68 -22.12 22.15
C PRO A 95 -1.31 -21.43 20.94
N VAL A 96 -2.61 -21.13 21.03
CA VAL A 96 -3.28 -20.27 20.05
C VAL A 96 -2.63 -18.89 20.10
N ILE A 97 -2.19 -18.40 18.95
CA ILE A 97 -1.69 -17.03 18.79
C ILE A 97 -2.91 -16.15 18.52
N GLU A 98 -3.28 -15.31 19.50
CA GLU A 98 -4.36 -14.34 19.36
C GLU A 98 -3.88 -13.11 18.58
N ASP A 99 -4.83 -12.39 17.96
CA ASP A 99 -4.51 -11.13 17.30
C ASP A 99 -3.99 -10.10 18.31
N PRO A 100 -2.90 -9.37 17.98
CA PRO A 100 -2.36 -8.29 18.80
C PRO A 100 -3.38 -7.20 19.17
N VAL A 101 -4.36 -6.97 18.31
CA VAL A 101 -5.35 -5.90 18.45
C VAL A 101 -6.75 -6.49 18.58
N SER A 102 -7.44 -6.15 19.67
CA SER A 102 -8.81 -6.60 19.92
C SER A 102 -9.82 -5.94 18.97
N GLU A 103 -11.00 -6.55 18.84
CA GLU A 103 -12.09 -6.00 18.04
C GLU A 103 -12.59 -4.64 18.55
N GLU A 104 -12.61 -4.44 19.87
CA GLU A 104 -12.96 -3.18 20.51
C GLU A 104 -11.97 -2.09 20.11
N THR A 105 -10.67 -2.39 20.20
CA THR A 105 -9.61 -1.45 19.81
C THR A 105 -9.73 -1.08 18.34
N VAL A 106 -9.99 -2.06 17.46
CA VAL A 106 -10.25 -1.79 16.03
C VAL A 106 -11.44 -0.87 15.86
N LYS A 107 -12.58 -1.12 16.52
CA LYS A 107 -13.77 -0.26 16.40
C LYS A 107 -13.48 1.19 16.77
N GLU A 108 -12.63 1.42 17.76
CA GLU A 108 -12.22 2.76 18.20
C GLU A 108 -11.33 3.47 17.18
N ILE A 109 -10.35 2.78 16.59
CA ILE A 109 -9.39 3.39 15.66
C ILE A 109 -9.85 3.39 14.20
N ASN A 110 -10.86 2.57 13.84
CA ASN A 110 -11.33 2.38 12.47
C ASN A 110 -11.73 3.70 11.75
N PRO A 111 -12.39 4.68 12.40
CA PRO A 111 -12.68 5.96 11.75
C PRO A 111 -11.43 6.72 11.31
N PHE A 112 -10.36 6.66 12.12
CA PHE A 112 -9.07 7.31 11.81
C PHE A 112 -8.33 6.56 10.70
N TYR A 113 -8.32 5.23 10.78
CA TYR A 113 -7.80 4.34 9.73
C TYR A 113 -8.46 4.66 8.38
N ASN A 114 -9.79 4.62 8.32
CA ASN A 114 -10.57 4.87 7.10
C ASN A 114 -10.30 6.26 6.53
N ARG A 115 -10.16 7.27 7.39
CA ARG A 115 -9.83 8.63 6.96
C ARG A 115 -8.45 8.71 6.31
N LEU A 116 -7.43 8.08 6.91
CA LEU A 116 -6.07 8.08 6.36
C LEU A 116 -6.02 7.35 5.01
N MET A 117 -6.64 6.17 4.93
CA MET A 117 -6.75 5.39 3.70
C MET A 117 -7.50 6.15 2.59
N SER A 118 -8.67 6.70 2.91
CA SER A 118 -9.48 7.45 1.95
C SER A 118 -8.75 8.69 1.44
N ASN A 119 -8.04 9.43 2.31
CA ASN A 119 -7.24 10.56 1.90
C ASN A 119 -6.13 10.16 0.92
N PHE A 120 -5.40 9.09 1.23
CA PHE A 120 -4.33 8.60 0.35
C PHE A 120 -4.87 8.18 -1.02
N LEU A 121 -5.94 7.38 -1.05
CA LEU A 121 -6.55 6.91 -2.30
C LEU A 121 -7.07 8.08 -3.15
N LYS A 122 -7.69 9.07 -2.50
CA LYS A 122 -8.11 10.30 -3.19
C LYS A 122 -6.92 11.06 -3.76
N THR A 123 -5.81 11.18 -3.02
CA THR A 123 -4.60 11.81 -3.56
C THR A 123 -4.04 11.01 -4.73
N LEU A 124 -4.04 9.68 -4.66
CA LEU A 124 -3.61 8.81 -5.76
C LEU A 124 -4.45 9.04 -7.03
N ASP A 125 -5.77 9.16 -6.90
CA ASP A 125 -6.67 9.53 -8.01
C ASP A 125 -6.31 10.91 -8.58
N GLU A 126 -6.20 11.92 -7.71
CA GLU A 126 -5.93 13.29 -8.10
C GLU A 126 -4.60 13.45 -8.85
N VAL A 127 -3.53 12.79 -8.40
CA VAL A 127 -2.22 12.85 -9.08
C VAL A 127 -2.23 12.07 -10.38
N THR A 128 -2.91 10.93 -10.42
CA THR A 128 -3.08 10.13 -11.66
C THR A 128 -3.79 10.97 -12.73
N ASP A 129 -4.88 11.64 -12.36
CA ASP A 129 -5.63 12.50 -13.28
C ASP A 129 -4.81 13.69 -13.77
N LYS A 130 -4.02 14.33 -12.90
CA LYS A 130 -3.11 15.43 -13.29
C LYS A 130 -2.07 14.97 -14.31
N VAL A 131 -1.48 13.79 -14.12
CA VAL A 131 -0.52 13.22 -15.09
C VAL A 131 -1.21 12.92 -16.41
N ARG A 132 -2.43 12.34 -16.39
CA ARG A 132 -3.21 12.06 -17.60
C ARG A 132 -3.56 13.32 -18.40
N ARG A 133 -3.76 14.45 -17.72
CA ARG A 133 -4.02 15.75 -18.35
C ARG A 133 -2.74 16.50 -18.76
N GLY A 134 -1.56 15.97 -18.43
CA GLY A 134 -0.27 16.63 -18.67
C GLY A 134 -0.02 17.83 -17.76
N GLU A 135 -0.77 17.96 -16.66
CA GLU A 135 -0.63 19.01 -15.64
C GLU A 135 0.47 18.70 -14.61
N MET A 136 0.94 17.45 -14.60
CA MET A 136 1.95 16.92 -13.68
C MET A 136 2.83 15.92 -14.44
N SER A 137 4.13 15.95 -14.18
CA SER A 137 5.06 14.95 -14.71
C SER A 137 4.97 13.64 -13.93
N ILE A 138 5.40 12.54 -14.55
CA ILE A 138 5.39 11.23 -13.89
C ILE A 138 6.32 11.16 -12.67
N GLY A 139 7.44 11.90 -12.69
CA GLY A 139 8.37 11.98 -11.56
C GLY A 139 7.80 12.79 -10.37
N GLU A 140 7.03 13.84 -10.64
CA GLU A 140 6.30 14.57 -9.59
C GLU A 140 5.20 13.71 -8.96
N MET A 141 4.52 12.89 -9.75
CA MET A 141 3.57 11.90 -9.24
C MET A 141 4.26 10.88 -8.34
N GLU A 142 5.41 10.32 -8.75
CA GLU A 142 6.19 9.39 -7.93
C GLU A 142 6.56 10.01 -6.58
N THR A 143 7.15 11.20 -6.60
CA THR A 143 7.57 11.91 -5.38
C THR A 143 6.39 12.21 -4.45
N THR A 144 5.23 12.58 -5.03
CA THR A 144 4.02 12.85 -4.25
C THR A 144 3.48 11.58 -3.61
N ILE A 145 3.39 10.49 -4.38
CA ILE A 145 2.93 9.19 -3.87
C ILE A 145 3.85 8.69 -2.76
N ASP A 146 5.17 8.78 -2.94
CA ASP A 146 6.15 8.35 -1.93
C ASP A 146 5.95 9.11 -0.61
N ARG A 147 5.84 10.44 -0.68
CA ARG A 147 5.62 11.29 0.49
C ARG A 147 4.32 10.97 1.20
N GLU A 148 3.20 10.88 0.48
CA GLU A 148 1.89 10.62 1.08
C GLU A 148 1.81 9.20 1.65
N LEU A 149 2.42 8.21 1.00
CA LEU A 149 2.43 6.84 1.48
C LEU A 149 3.26 6.70 2.76
N ILE A 150 4.46 7.31 2.82
CA ILE A 150 5.29 7.33 4.03
C ILE A 150 4.57 8.03 5.19
N SER A 151 3.97 9.20 4.92
CA SER A 151 3.18 9.95 5.89
C SER A 151 2.00 9.13 6.41
N MET A 152 1.28 8.46 5.52
CA MET A 152 0.14 7.60 5.87
C MET A 152 0.59 6.41 6.73
N TYR A 153 1.65 5.68 6.36
CA TYR A 153 2.14 4.57 7.17
C TYR A 153 2.63 5.02 8.55
N GLY A 154 3.33 6.14 8.64
CA GLY A 154 3.73 6.73 9.92
C GLY A 154 2.53 7.09 10.80
N ALA A 155 1.51 7.73 10.21
CA ALA A 155 0.27 8.06 10.92
C ALA A 155 -0.49 6.81 11.37
N LEU A 156 -0.61 5.80 10.51
CA LEU A 156 -1.24 4.52 10.82
C LEU A 156 -0.52 3.80 11.96
N GLY A 157 0.82 3.71 11.93
CA GLY A 157 1.61 3.10 13.01
C GLY A 157 1.41 3.78 14.36
N ASN A 158 1.12 5.08 14.38
CA ASN A 158 0.84 5.84 15.60
C ASN A 158 -0.59 5.63 16.14
N LEU A 159 -1.52 5.10 15.34
CA LEU A 159 -2.86 4.73 15.83
C LEU A 159 -2.82 3.51 16.74
N PHE A 160 -1.82 2.64 16.57
CA PHE A 160 -1.70 1.41 17.34
C PHE A 160 -0.87 1.63 18.61
N GLY A 161 -1.42 1.22 19.75
CA GLY A 161 -0.72 1.15 21.04
C GLY A 161 0.26 -0.03 21.12
N VAL A 162 0.07 -1.05 20.28
CA VAL A 162 0.86 -2.29 20.30
C VAL A 162 2.17 -2.11 19.52
N GLY A 163 3.29 -2.45 20.17
CA GLY A 163 4.63 -2.22 19.63
C GLY A 163 4.91 -2.95 18.32
N GLU A 164 4.44 -4.19 18.17
CA GLU A 164 4.67 -4.98 16.94
C GLU A 164 3.91 -4.41 15.73
N MET A 165 2.69 -3.89 15.94
CA MET A 165 1.92 -3.23 14.88
C MET A 165 2.63 -1.96 14.41
N ARG A 166 3.11 -1.13 15.35
CA ARG A 166 3.88 0.07 15.03
C ARG A 166 5.16 -0.28 14.27
N LYS A 167 5.86 -1.34 14.71
CA LYS A 167 7.06 -1.83 14.02
C LYS A 167 6.74 -2.28 12.59
N ALA A 168 5.67 -3.03 12.37
CA ALA A 168 5.28 -3.45 11.03
C ALA A 168 5.02 -2.27 10.08
N PHE A 169 4.36 -1.19 10.56
CA PHE A 169 4.21 0.03 9.78
C PHE A 169 5.54 0.77 9.54
N HIS A 170 6.44 0.73 10.51
CA HIS A 170 7.80 1.28 10.34
C HIS A 170 8.59 0.49 9.29
N ASP A 171 8.52 -0.84 9.30
CA ASP A 171 9.14 -1.71 8.31
C ASP A 171 8.63 -1.36 6.89
N LEU A 172 7.33 -1.05 6.72
CA LEU A 172 6.78 -0.58 5.44
C LEU A 172 7.38 0.77 4.99
N VAL A 173 7.64 1.70 5.92
CA VAL A 173 8.32 2.97 5.64
C VAL A 173 9.76 2.72 5.20
N GLU A 174 10.53 1.93 5.96
CA GLU A 174 11.92 1.61 5.64
C GLU A 174 12.05 0.93 4.27
N ILE A 175 11.17 -0.03 3.97
CA ILE A 175 11.15 -0.70 2.66
C ILE A 175 10.92 0.33 1.55
N ARG A 176 10.03 1.30 1.73
CA ARG A 176 9.75 2.35 0.74
C ARG A 176 10.95 3.26 0.54
N GLU A 177 11.55 3.75 1.63
CA GLU A 177 12.70 4.65 1.60
C GLU A 177 13.95 3.99 1.00
N SER A 178 14.12 2.68 1.20
CA SER A 178 15.25 1.91 0.64
C SER A 178 15.26 1.81 -0.89
N LEU A 179 14.18 2.24 -1.54
CA LEU A 179 13.97 2.20 -3.00
C LEU A 179 13.56 3.57 -3.58
N ALA A 180 13.49 4.61 -2.75
CA ALA A 180 13.28 5.99 -3.17
C ALA A 180 14.54 6.53 -3.87
#